data_AF-A0A8S3HMB0-F1
#
_entry.id   AF-A0A8S3HMB0-F1
#
_cell.length_a   1.000
_cell.length_b   1.000
_cell.length_c   1.000
_cell.angle_alpha   90.00
_cell.angle_beta   90.00
_cell.angle_gamma   90.00
#
_symmetry.space_group_name_H-M   'P 1'
#
loop_
_entity.id
_entity.type
_entity.pdbx_description
1 polymer ?
#
loop_
_entity_poly.entity_id
_entity_poly.type
_entity_poly.pdbx_seq_one_letter_code
_entity_poly.pdbx_strand_id
1 'polypeptide(L)' 'MNRFKILKYLFRYLHLTGDTYGRPIHGQKEISCYAYANSQNLWKVDAGVYVRQSSEPLSSTRDENYNAQSSKNDHFDDEL' A
#
# COMPACT_ATOMS: atom_id res chain seq x y z
N MET A 1 -27.92 -3.95 35.47
CA MET A 1 -28.26 -4.09 34.03
C MET A 1 -27.06 -3.60 33.23
N ASN A 2 -26.06 -4.46 33.07
CA ASN A 2 -24.75 -4.07 32.54
C ASN A 2 -24.78 -4.09 31.02
N ARG A 3 -24.55 -2.92 30.40
CA ARG A 3 -24.35 -2.77 28.97
C ARG A 3 -23.07 -3.53 28.58
N PHE A 4 -23.23 -4.71 28.00
CA PHE A 4 -22.10 -5.43 27.43
C PHE A 4 -21.56 -4.65 26.24
N LYS A 5 -20.26 -4.41 26.33
CA LYS A 5 -19.44 -3.60 25.45
C LYS A 5 -19.42 -4.18 24.04
N ILE A 6 -19.66 -3.27 23.08
CA ILE A 6 -19.03 -3.19 21.76
C ILE A 6 -17.91 -4.22 21.57
N LEU A 7 -18.18 -5.22 20.73
CA LEU A 7 -17.26 -5.85 19.78
C LEU A 7 -18.14 -6.58 18.74
N LYS A 8 -18.99 -5.83 18.03
CA LYS A 8 -19.59 -6.34 16.79
C LYS A 8 -18.54 -6.12 15.70
N TYR A 9 -17.63 -7.07 15.53
CA TYR A 9 -16.99 -7.24 14.23
C TYR A 9 -18.13 -7.53 13.25
N LEU A 10 -18.52 -6.52 12.48
CA LEU A 10 -19.62 -6.68 11.54
C LEU A 10 -19.08 -7.49 10.36
N PHE A 11 -19.60 -8.70 10.19
CA PHE A 11 -19.36 -9.52 8.98
C PHE A 11 -20.07 -8.84 7.80
N ARG A 12 -19.43 -7.83 7.23
CA ARG A 12 -19.95 -7.05 6.10
C ARG A 12 -18.98 -7.13 4.95
N TYR A 13 -19.52 -7.07 3.74
CA TYR A 13 -18.76 -7.04 2.50
C TYR A 13 -18.55 -5.60 2.05
N LEU A 14 -17.37 -5.30 1.50
CA LEU A 14 -17.13 -4.06 0.76
C LEU A 14 -17.99 -4.07 -0.51
N HIS A 15 -18.85 -3.08 -0.71
CA HIS A 15 -19.92 -3.16 -1.71
C HIS A 15 -20.12 -1.84 -2.46
N LEU A 16 -20.31 -1.93 -3.78
CA LEU A 16 -20.64 -0.81 -4.65
C LEU A 16 -22.17 -0.66 -4.74
N THR A 17 -22.74 0.42 -4.19
CA THR A 17 -24.21 0.55 -4.06
C THR A 17 -24.92 0.80 -5.39
N GLY A 18 -24.23 1.46 -6.33
CA GLY A 18 -24.78 1.94 -7.60
C GLY A 18 -25.03 3.45 -7.60
N ASP A 19 -25.21 4.02 -6.41
CA ASP A 19 -25.37 5.45 -6.20
C ASP A 19 -24.09 6.21 -6.54
N THR A 20 -24.26 7.48 -6.89
CA THR A 20 -23.17 8.36 -7.35
C THR A 20 -23.25 9.67 -6.61
N TYR A 21 -22.12 10.12 -6.09
CA TYR A 21 -22.06 11.41 -5.41
C TYR A 21 -22.17 12.58 -6.39
N GLY A 22 -22.79 13.66 -5.90
CA GLY A 22 -22.78 14.98 -6.53
C GLY A 22 -21.52 15.78 -6.17
N ARG A 23 -21.62 17.11 -6.20
CA ARG A 23 -20.50 17.98 -5.78
C ARG A 23 -20.19 17.79 -4.29
N PRO A 24 -18.92 17.90 -3.85
CA PRO A 24 -17.72 18.27 -4.63
C PRO A 24 -17.02 17.10 -5.36
N ILE A 25 -17.44 15.85 -5.15
CA ILE A 25 -16.81 14.63 -5.68
C ILE A 25 -17.64 13.99 -6.80
N HIS A 26 -18.14 14.84 -7.69
CA HIS A 26 -19.14 14.47 -8.68
C HIS A 26 -18.68 13.29 -9.54
N GLY A 27 -19.53 12.27 -9.64
CA GLY A 27 -19.29 11.10 -10.48
C GLY A 27 -18.63 9.92 -9.75
N GLN A 28 -18.11 10.12 -8.53
CA GLN A 28 -17.60 9.02 -7.72
C GLN A 28 -18.76 8.13 -7.24
N LYS A 29 -18.57 6.81 -7.31
CA LYS A 29 -19.57 5.85 -6.83
C LYS A 29 -19.48 5.68 -5.32
N GLU A 30 -20.63 5.49 -4.68
CA GLU A 30 -20.67 5.15 -3.26
C GLU A 30 -20.20 3.71 -3.03
N ILE A 31 -19.35 3.56 -2.01
CA ILE A 31 -18.90 2.28 -1.48
C ILE A 31 -19.38 2.20 -0.03
N SER A 32 -19.99 1.08 0.33
CA SER A 32 -20.53 0.86 1.67
C SER A 32 -20.20 -0.54 2.21
N CYS A 33 -20.50 -0.76 3.48
CA CYS A 33 -20.46 -2.08 4.09
C CYS A 33 -21.85 -2.72 3.95
N TYR A 34 -21.95 -3.87 3.28
CA TYR A 34 -23.21 -4.56 2.99
C TYR A 34 -23.30 -5.94 3.67
N ALA A 35 -24.51 -6.38 4.01
CA ALA A 35 -24.72 -7.56 4.86
C ALA A 35 -24.62 -8.91 4.12
N TYR A 36 -24.82 -8.94 2.79
CA TYR A 36 -24.94 -10.17 2.02
C TYR A 36 -23.94 -10.21 0.85
N ALA A 37 -23.45 -11.39 0.48
CA ALA A 37 -22.59 -11.57 -0.70
C ALA A 37 -23.41 -11.39 -2.00
N ASN A 38 -22.87 -10.67 -3.00
CA ASN A 38 -23.48 -10.48 -4.32
C ASN A 38 -22.44 -9.97 -5.35
N SER A 39 -22.83 -9.81 -6.61
CA SER A 39 -21.90 -9.35 -7.67
C SER A 39 -21.29 -7.97 -7.40
N GLN A 40 -22.01 -7.08 -6.72
CA GLN A 40 -21.56 -5.73 -6.38
C GLN A 40 -20.51 -5.69 -5.24
N ASN A 41 -20.20 -6.82 -4.61
CA ASN A 41 -19.10 -6.95 -3.66
C ASN A 41 -17.95 -7.84 -4.12
N LEU A 42 -17.92 -8.19 -5.41
CA LEU A 42 -16.78 -8.86 -6.01
C LEU A 42 -15.76 -7.84 -6.50
N TRP A 43 -14.57 -7.86 -5.90
CA TRP A 43 -13.47 -6.97 -6.25
C TRP A 43 -12.35 -7.75 -6.93
N LYS A 44 -11.76 -7.16 -7.97
CA LYS A 44 -10.52 -7.64 -8.58
C LYS A 44 -9.41 -6.64 -8.31
N VAL A 45 -8.19 -7.14 -8.16
CA VAL A 45 -7.00 -6.28 -8.21
C VAL A 45 -6.82 -5.82 -9.65
N ASP A 46 -6.49 -4.54 -9.83
CA ASP A 46 -6.18 -3.97 -11.13
C ASP A 46 -4.96 -3.04 -11.01
N ALA A 47 -4.07 -3.09 -12.01
CA ALA A 47 -2.87 -2.26 -12.12
C ALA A 47 -2.02 -2.10 -10.83
N GLY A 48 -1.63 -3.21 -10.19
CA GLY A 48 -0.81 -3.19 -8.98
C GLY A 48 0.70 -3.04 -9.23
N VAL A 49 1.40 -2.34 -8.34
CA VAL A 49 2.87 -2.47 -8.17
C VAL A 49 3.11 -3.41 -7.00
N TYR A 50 3.74 -4.54 -7.27
CA TYR A 50 3.96 -5.59 -6.29
C TYR A 50 5.38 -5.53 -5.73
N VAL A 51 5.49 -5.43 -4.41
CA VAL A 51 6.78 -5.49 -3.72
C VAL A 51 7.16 -6.95 -3.55
N ARG A 52 8.39 -7.31 -3.94
CA ARG A 52 8.93 -8.65 -3.73
C ARG A 52 9.02 -8.92 -2.23
N GLN A 53 8.44 -10.04 -1.78
CA GLN A 53 8.62 -10.51 -0.40
C GLN A 53 10.11 -10.83 -0.17
N SER A 54 10.70 -10.29 0.89
CA SER A 54 12.09 -10.62 1.26
C SER A 54 12.15 -12.07 1.74
N SER A 55 12.86 -12.93 1.00
CA SER A 55 13.07 -14.33 1.38
C SER A 55 14.15 -14.53 2.44
N GLU A 56 14.92 -13.49 2.76
CA GLU A 56 15.95 -13.55 3.79
C GLU A 56 15.60 -12.64 4.97
N PRO A 57 15.77 -13.10 6.22
CA PRO A 57 15.78 -12.21 7.36
C PRO A 57 16.88 -11.18 7.11
N LEU A 58 16.62 -9.89 7.38
CA LEU A 58 17.61 -8.82 7.26
C LEU A 58 18.89 -9.25 7.99
N SER A 59 19.89 -9.73 7.26
CA SER A 59 21.25 -9.79 7.78
C SER A 59 21.79 -8.38 7.69
N SER A 60 22.00 -7.81 8.88
CA SER A 60 22.52 -6.49 9.12
C SER A 60 23.98 -6.38 8.65
N THR A 61 24.23 -6.27 7.34
CA THR A 61 25.56 -5.90 6.84
C THR A 61 25.47 -5.40 5.41
N ARG A 62 25.28 -4.08 5.21
CA ARG A 62 25.51 -3.49 3.87
C ARG A 62 25.77 -1.98 3.82
N ASP A 63 26.50 -1.44 4.80
CA ASP A 63 26.99 -0.05 4.76
C ASP A 63 28.47 0.10 4.33
N GLU A 64 29.16 -0.95 3.85
CA GLU A 64 30.60 -0.85 3.52
C GLU A 64 30.92 -0.41 2.07
N ASN A 65 29.95 -0.39 1.15
CA ASN A 65 30.25 -0.13 -0.28
C ASN A 65 30.11 1.33 -0.74
N TYR A 66 29.75 2.29 0.12
CA TYR A 66 29.69 3.71 -0.27
C TYR A 66 31.05 4.42 -0.26
N ASN A 67 32.12 3.80 0.28
CA ASN A 67 33.42 4.47 0.45
C ASN A 67 34.49 4.09 -0.59
N ALA A 68 34.22 3.16 -1.51
CA ALA A 68 35.23 2.68 -2.47
C ALA A 68 35.34 3.51 -3.77
N GLN A 69 34.44 4.49 -3.99
CA GLN A 69 34.42 5.30 -5.22
C GLN A 69 34.89 6.76 -5.03
N SER A 70 35.15 7.21 -3.79
CA SER A 70 35.60 8.59 -3.54
C SER A 70 37.12 8.79 -3.61
N SER A 71 37.93 7.73 -3.70
CA SER A 71 39.40 7.81 -3.57
C SER A 71 40.18 7.81 -4.89
N LYS A 72 39.54 7.88 -6.06
CA LYS A 72 40.23 7.70 -7.36
C LYS A 72 40.27 8.90 -8.30
N ASN A 73 39.80 10.09 -7.90
CA ASN A 73 39.70 11.23 -8.81
C ASN A 73 40.63 12.43 -8.50
N ASP A 74 41.58 12.32 -7.57
CA ASP A 74 42.45 13.45 -7.19
C ASP A 74 43.92 13.26 -7.61
N HIS A 75 44.17 12.69 -8.79
CA HIS A 75 45.50 12.71 -9.40
C HIS A 75 45.42 13.30 -10.82
N PHE A 76 45.32 14.64 -10.88
CA PHE A 76 45.55 15.41 -12.09
C PHE A 76 47.03 15.82 -12.13
N ASP A 77 47.73 15.19 -13.06
CA ASP A 77 49.01 15.47 -13.70
C ASP A 77 49.71 16.81 -13.33
N ASP A 78 50.77 16.70 -12.53
CA ASP A 78 51.92 17.63 -12.57
C ASP A 78 52.82 17.21 -13.76
N GLU A 79 52.74 17.90 -14.90
CA GLU A 79 53.82 17.89 -15.90
C GLU A 79 53.86 19.20 -16.74
N LEU A 80 54.88 20.02 -16.41
CA LEU A 80 55.57 21.11 -17.14
C LEU A 80 54.78 22.27 -17.78
#